data_AF-A0AAU2FAE5-F1
#
_entry.id   AF-A0AAU2FAE5-F1
#
_cell.length_a   1.000
_cell.length_b   1.000
_cell.length_c   1.000
_cell.angle_alpha   90.00
_cell.angle_beta   90.00
_cell.angle_gamma   90.00
#
_symmetry.space_group_name_H-M   'P 1'
#
loop_
_entity.id
_entity.type
_entity.pdbx_description
1 polymer ?
#
loop_
_entity_poly.entity_id
_entity_poly.type
_entity_poly.pdbx_seq_one_letter_code
_entity_poly.pdbx_strand_id
1 'polypeptide(L)'
;MSRALPKYNKRRVGIIGGAAAVALSGAIVAGSALAGETSKSSTTQATTKAAVATVNCPAVANRLPAIPASAKAEVDRNLALLNTQIAEANKRIVDTQGQGGPNFVQNAIVGPLKDKRVATINRIATAIGRTAAKPVGLDALAPCTLNAAGAAAPAATPSATATQQAGGNTGNTGNAGNNNGAGTISCPDVASQLPAVPATAKAEVDRNLALLNTQIQEANTRLANTVGQGGANFVQNAILGPLKDKRASTIDRIAISIGRTAAKPTGLDSLAACTLTK
;
A
#
# COMPACT_ATOMS: atom_id res chain seq x y z
N MET A 1 -58.40 -2.62 24.46
CA MET A 1 -58.69 -1.66 23.37
C MET A 1 -57.36 -1.32 22.73
N SER A 2 -57.04 -1.84 21.55
CA SER A 2 -57.38 -1.31 20.21
C SER A 2 -56.14 -0.66 19.59
N ARG A 3 -55.73 -1.17 18.43
CA ARG A 3 -54.43 -0.91 17.77
C ARG A 3 -54.47 0.40 16.97
N ALA A 4 -53.34 1.12 16.87
CA ALA A 4 -53.17 2.22 15.90
C ALA A 4 -51.70 2.45 15.47
N LEU A 5 -51.21 1.59 14.57
CA LEU A 5 -50.33 1.97 13.44
C LEU A 5 -51.15 1.66 12.17
N PRO A 6 -50.89 2.23 10.96
CA PRO A 6 -49.70 2.98 10.52
C PRO A 6 -50.00 4.24 9.65
N LYS A 7 -48.96 4.92 9.14
CA LYS A 7 -48.97 5.49 7.77
C LYS A 7 -47.62 5.28 7.09
N TYR A 8 -47.55 4.26 6.23
CA TYR A 8 -46.36 3.89 5.45
C TYR A 8 -46.48 4.49 4.04
N ASN A 9 -45.75 5.58 3.75
CA ASN A 9 -45.83 6.23 2.44
C ASN A 9 -45.05 5.45 1.37
N LYS A 10 -45.74 4.55 0.68
CA LYS A 10 -45.28 3.89 -0.57
C LYS A 10 -44.94 4.94 -1.63
N ARG A 11 -43.67 5.38 -1.72
CA ARG A 11 -43.16 5.98 -2.96
C ARG A 11 -42.97 4.86 -3.99
N ARG A 12 -43.73 4.93 -5.07
CA ARG A 12 -43.76 3.89 -6.11
C ARG A 12 -42.43 3.86 -6.87
N VAL A 13 -41.95 2.64 -7.11
CA VAL A 13 -40.85 2.36 -8.03
C VAL A 13 -41.30 2.66 -9.47
N GLY A 14 -40.51 3.45 -10.19
CA GLY A 14 -40.65 3.66 -11.63
C GLY A 14 -39.40 3.16 -12.34
N ILE A 15 -39.38 1.89 -12.73
CA ILE A 15 -38.39 1.35 -13.65
C ILE A 15 -38.86 1.69 -15.06
N ILE A 16 -38.20 2.66 -15.71
CA ILE A 16 -38.34 2.89 -17.15
C ILE A 16 -37.16 2.18 -17.81
N GLY A 17 -37.43 0.98 -18.36
CA GLY A 17 -36.50 0.32 -19.25
C GLY A 17 -36.43 1.05 -20.59
N GLY A 18 -35.22 1.34 -21.05
CA GLY A 18 -34.96 2.02 -22.32
C GLY A 18 -33.83 1.32 -23.07
N ALA A 19 -34.09 0.11 -23.56
CA ALA A 19 -33.15 -0.62 -24.42
C ALA A 19 -33.20 -0.07 -25.85
N ALA A 20 -32.50 1.04 -26.10
CA ALA A 20 -32.33 1.58 -27.44
C ALA A 20 -31.21 0.83 -28.19
N ALA A 21 -31.57 -0.25 -28.87
CA ALA A 21 -30.69 -0.88 -29.86
C ALA A 21 -30.61 0.02 -31.11
N VAL A 22 -29.61 0.90 -31.17
CA VAL A 22 -29.33 1.69 -32.38
C VAL A 22 -28.54 0.81 -33.35
N ALA A 23 -29.21 0.39 -34.44
CA ALA A 23 -28.60 -0.39 -35.50
C ALA A 23 -27.51 0.39 -36.23
N LEU A 24 -26.48 -0.32 -36.68
CA LEU A 24 -25.44 0.23 -37.56
C LEU A 24 -26.07 0.68 -38.88
N SER A 25 -25.88 1.95 -39.24
CA SER A 25 -26.15 2.47 -40.58
C SER A 25 -25.13 3.56 -40.85
N GLY A 26 -24.18 3.28 -41.74
CA GLY A 26 -23.04 4.15 -42.01
C GLY A 26 -23.44 5.35 -42.88
N ALA A 27 -23.00 6.54 -42.49
CA ALA A 27 -23.01 7.73 -43.33
C ALA A 27 -21.70 8.51 -43.08
N ILE A 28 -20.66 8.19 -43.87
CA ILE A 28 -19.44 8.99 -43.91
C ILE A 28 -19.69 10.14 -44.90
N VAL A 29 -19.85 11.36 -44.39
CA VAL A 29 -19.87 12.56 -45.22
C VAL A 29 -18.43 12.95 -45.54
N ALA A 30 -17.96 12.57 -46.73
CA ALA A 30 -16.67 13.00 -47.24
C ALA A 30 -16.78 14.38 -47.91
N GLY A 31 -16.21 15.40 -47.28
CA GLY A 31 -15.95 16.69 -47.95
C GLY A 31 -14.66 16.60 -48.77
N SER A 32 -14.73 16.92 -50.07
CA SER A 32 -13.63 16.74 -51.04
C SER A 32 -12.97 18.06 -51.45
N ALA A 33 -11.72 17.94 -51.96
CA ALA A 33 -10.87 18.99 -52.57
C ALA A 33 -10.30 20.04 -51.58
N LEU A 34 -9.05 20.52 -51.72
CA LEU A 34 -7.94 20.31 -52.67
C LEU A 34 -6.61 20.48 -51.85
N ALA A 35 -5.41 20.04 -52.20
CA ALA A 35 -4.82 19.44 -53.40
C ALA A 35 -3.59 18.55 -53.02
N GLY A 36 -2.95 17.90 -54.01
CA GLY A 36 -1.56 17.40 -53.88
C GLY A 36 -1.41 15.89 -53.64
N GLU A 37 -1.24 15.13 -54.72
CA GLU A 37 -1.10 13.67 -54.68
C GLU A 37 0.33 13.21 -54.36
N THR A 38 0.48 12.17 -53.54
CA THR A 38 1.50 11.11 -53.74
C THR A 38 1.16 9.88 -52.88
N SER A 39 1.23 8.71 -53.50
CA SER A 39 0.73 7.42 -53.00
C SER A 39 1.14 7.05 -51.56
N LYS A 40 0.15 6.74 -50.71
CA LYS A 40 0.32 5.81 -49.58
C LYS A 40 -0.97 5.20 -49.04
N SER A 41 -0.80 3.96 -48.56
CA SER A 41 -1.80 3.03 -48.04
C SER A 41 -2.84 3.64 -47.10
N SER A 42 -4.06 3.10 -47.16
CA SER A 42 -5.19 3.40 -46.29
C SER A 42 -4.91 3.04 -44.82
N THR A 43 -4.29 3.95 -44.09
CA THR A 43 -4.15 3.85 -42.64
C THR A 43 -5.45 4.30 -41.99
N THR A 44 -6.28 3.33 -41.61
CA THR A 44 -7.34 3.54 -40.62
C THR A 44 -6.70 4.20 -39.39
N GLN A 45 -7.00 5.48 -39.16
CA GLN A 45 -6.56 6.20 -37.96
C GLN A 45 -7.40 5.73 -36.78
N ALA A 46 -7.20 4.46 -36.39
CA ALA A 46 -7.52 4.02 -35.06
C ALA A 46 -6.71 4.93 -34.13
N THR A 47 -7.40 5.74 -33.32
CA THR A 47 -6.79 6.31 -32.12
C THR A 47 -6.41 5.12 -31.25
N THR A 48 -5.17 4.66 -31.38
CA THR A 48 -4.59 3.64 -30.52
C THR A 48 -4.58 4.25 -29.13
N LYS A 49 -5.67 4.03 -28.39
CA LYS A 49 -5.73 4.30 -26.96
C LYS A 49 -4.60 3.47 -26.40
N ALA A 50 -3.48 4.13 -26.09
CA ALA A 50 -2.29 3.47 -25.59
C ALA A 50 -2.76 2.52 -24.48
N ALA A 51 -2.39 1.25 -24.57
CA ALA A 51 -2.75 0.31 -23.52
C ALA A 51 -2.26 0.92 -22.19
N VAL A 52 -3.00 0.73 -21.10
CA VAL A 52 -2.51 1.26 -19.83
C VAL A 52 -1.54 0.23 -19.26
N ALA A 53 -0.35 0.68 -18.88
CA ALA A 53 0.60 -0.18 -18.18
C ALA A 53 -0.03 -0.71 -16.89
N THR A 54 0.18 -1.98 -16.58
CA THR A 54 -0.39 -2.63 -15.39
C THR A 54 0.72 -3.23 -14.55
N VAL A 55 0.53 -3.29 -13.23
CA VAL A 55 1.43 -3.99 -12.34
C VAL A 55 1.13 -5.48 -12.36
N ASN A 56 2.17 -6.28 -12.58
CA ASN A 56 2.15 -7.72 -12.38
C ASN A 56 2.91 -8.07 -11.09
N CYS A 57 2.27 -8.80 -10.18
CA CYS A 57 2.83 -9.15 -8.88
C CYS A 57 2.73 -10.66 -8.65
N PRO A 58 3.77 -11.34 -8.13
CA PRO A 58 3.71 -12.75 -7.78
C PRO A 58 2.56 -13.06 -6.80
N ALA A 59 1.83 -14.14 -7.08
CA ALA A 59 0.74 -14.62 -6.23
C ALA A 59 1.31 -15.33 -4.98
N VAL A 60 1.08 -14.75 -3.81
CA VAL A 60 1.60 -15.26 -2.54
C VAL A 60 0.88 -16.53 -2.08
N ALA A 61 -0.42 -16.64 -2.32
CA ALA A 61 -1.25 -17.77 -1.88
C ALA A 61 -0.70 -19.14 -2.33
N ASN A 62 -0.18 -19.23 -3.55
CA ASN A 62 0.34 -20.46 -4.16
C ASN A 62 1.77 -20.82 -3.70
N ARG A 63 2.27 -20.14 -2.67
CA ARG A 63 3.59 -20.33 -2.05
C ARG A 63 3.52 -20.41 -0.52
N LEU A 64 2.31 -20.38 0.06
CA LEU A 64 2.12 -20.57 1.49
C LEU A 64 2.08 -22.09 1.80
N PRO A 65 2.68 -22.53 2.93
CA PRO A 65 2.46 -23.88 3.44
C PRO A 65 1.03 -24.04 3.97
N ALA A 66 0.68 -25.23 4.47
CA ALA A 66 -0.60 -25.48 5.12
C ALA A 66 -0.87 -24.42 6.22
N ILE A 67 -1.95 -23.64 6.04
CA ILE A 67 -2.29 -22.53 6.93
C ILE A 67 -3.09 -23.07 8.13
N PRO A 68 -2.64 -22.87 9.38
CA PRO A 68 -3.41 -23.26 10.57
C PRO A 68 -4.79 -22.59 10.60
N ALA A 69 -5.82 -23.31 11.03
CA ALA A 69 -7.20 -22.80 11.07
C ALA A 69 -7.35 -21.51 11.88
N SER A 70 -6.60 -21.38 12.98
CA SER A 70 -6.50 -20.18 13.83
C SER A 70 -5.90 -18.97 13.12
N ALA A 71 -4.98 -19.17 12.17
CA ALA A 71 -4.34 -18.12 11.39
C ALA A 71 -5.12 -17.75 10.12
N LYS A 72 -5.97 -18.66 9.59
CA LYS A 72 -6.61 -18.54 8.28
C LYS A 72 -7.32 -17.20 8.06
N ALA A 73 -8.15 -16.76 9.01
CA ALA A 73 -8.87 -15.49 8.88
C ALA A 73 -7.95 -14.25 8.89
N GLU A 74 -6.75 -14.31 9.51
CA GLU A 74 -5.76 -13.24 9.40
C GLU A 74 -5.02 -13.30 8.07
N VAL A 75 -4.64 -14.49 7.59
CA VAL A 75 -3.97 -14.68 6.30
C VAL A 75 -4.88 -14.23 5.14
N ASP A 76 -6.14 -14.66 5.12
CA ASP A 76 -7.11 -14.31 4.06
C ASP A 76 -7.31 -12.79 3.96
N ARG A 77 -7.39 -12.07 5.10
CA ARG A 77 -7.47 -10.60 5.12
C ARG A 77 -6.21 -9.94 4.56
N ASN A 78 -5.02 -10.48 4.83
CA ASN A 78 -3.77 -9.95 4.28
C ASN A 78 -3.62 -10.26 2.78
N LEU A 79 -4.09 -11.41 2.30
CA LEU A 79 -4.17 -11.73 0.87
C LEU A 79 -5.12 -10.77 0.14
N ALA A 80 -6.28 -10.46 0.71
CA ALA A 80 -7.18 -9.44 0.18
C ALA A 80 -6.52 -8.04 0.16
N LEU A 81 -5.76 -7.67 1.21
CA LEU A 81 -5.01 -6.41 1.25
C LEU A 81 -3.94 -6.32 0.15
N LEU A 82 -3.21 -7.41 -0.15
CA LEU A 82 -2.27 -7.45 -1.27
C LEU A 82 -2.96 -7.16 -2.62
N ASN A 83 -4.15 -7.71 -2.84
CA ASN A 83 -4.94 -7.44 -4.05
C ASN A 83 -5.41 -5.98 -4.10
N THR A 84 -5.85 -5.42 -2.98
CA THR A 84 -6.22 -3.99 -2.88
C THR A 84 -5.05 -3.06 -3.21
N GLN A 85 -3.84 -3.38 -2.73
CA GLN A 85 -2.62 -2.61 -3.04
C GLN A 85 -2.29 -2.63 -4.53
N ILE A 86 -2.49 -3.76 -5.22
CA ILE A 86 -2.33 -3.88 -6.68
C ILE A 86 -3.37 -3.02 -7.41
N ALA A 87 -4.63 -3.06 -6.98
CA ALA A 87 -5.70 -2.26 -7.58
C ALA A 87 -5.45 -0.74 -7.39
N GLU A 88 -5.01 -0.32 -6.20
CA GLU A 88 -4.59 1.07 -5.90
C GLU A 88 -3.44 1.51 -6.83
N ALA A 89 -2.42 0.67 -7.00
CA ALA A 89 -1.29 0.96 -7.87
C ALA A 89 -1.69 1.05 -9.34
N ASN A 90 -2.50 0.11 -9.85
CA ASN A 90 -3.03 0.14 -11.21
C ASN A 90 -3.88 1.39 -11.45
N LYS A 91 -4.73 1.78 -10.50
CA LYS A 91 -5.48 3.04 -10.57
C LYS A 91 -4.55 4.25 -10.63
N ARG A 92 -3.53 4.32 -9.77
CA ARG A 92 -2.55 5.41 -9.80
C ARG A 92 -1.81 5.49 -11.13
N ILE A 93 -1.46 4.36 -11.75
CA ILE A 93 -0.84 4.35 -13.08
C ILE A 93 -1.77 4.96 -14.13
N VAL A 94 -3.06 4.58 -14.14
CA VAL A 94 -4.07 5.17 -15.04
C VAL A 94 -4.18 6.68 -14.83
N ASP A 95 -4.28 7.11 -13.57
CA ASP A 95 -4.53 8.50 -13.17
C ASP A 95 -3.31 9.43 -13.41
N THR A 96 -2.08 8.91 -13.41
CA THR A 96 -0.85 9.68 -13.65
C THR A 96 -0.25 9.48 -15.05
N GLN A 97 -1.02 9.03 -16.04
CA GLN A 97 -0.51 8.91 -17.42
C GLN A 97 -0.11 10.27 -17.99
N GLY A 98 1.06 10.32 -18.63
CA GLY A 98 1.65 11.56 -19.14
C GLY A 98 2.27 12.48 -18.08
N GLN A 99 2.31 12.08 -16.80
CA GLN A 99 2.92 12.85 -15.72
C GLN A 99 4.28 12.26 -15.31
N GLY A 100 5.29 13.13 -15.23
CA GLY A 100 6.66 12.76 -14.83
C GLY A 100 7.51 12.15 -15.95
N GLY A 101 8.78 11.90 -15.65
CA GLY A 101 9.73 11.29 -16.59
C GLY A 101 9.58 9.76 -16.72
N PRO A 102 10.37 9.10 -17.59
CA PRO A 102 10.23 7.67 -17.91
C PRO A 102 10.21 6.72 -16.70
N ASN A 103 10.93 7.06 -15.64
CA ASN A 103 11.03 6.26 -14.41
C ASN A 103 10.00 6.62 -13.33
N PHE A 104 9.07 7.55 -13.58
CA PHE A 104 8.12 8.03 -12.58
C PHE A 104 7.25 6.91 -12.00
N VAL A 105 6.64 6.08 -12.86
CA VAL A 105 5.80 4.95 -12.42
C VAL A 105 6.61 3.97 -11.57
N GLN A 106 7.84 3.66 -11.97
CA GLN A 106 8.72 2.76 -11.24
C GLN A 106 9.05 3.30 -9.83
N ASN A 107 9.40 4.58 -9.74
CA ASN A 107 9.87 5.19 -8.50
C ASN A 107 8.73 5.60 -7.56
N ALA A 108 7.63 6.14 -8.08
CA ALA A 108 6.53 6.73 -7.29
C ALA A 108 5.34 5.77 -7.05
N ILE A 109 5.28 4.65 -7.78
CA ILE A 109 4.20 3.66 -7.68
C ILE A 109 4.74 2.27 -7.36
N VAL A 110 5.62 1.70 -8.21
CA VAL A 110 6.10 0.32 -8.05
C VAL A 110 7.02 0.15 -6.83
N GLY A 111 7.92 1.11 -6.58
CA GLY A 111 8.77 1.14 -5.38
C GLY A 111 7.96 1.10 -4.07
N PRO A 112 7.10 2.09 -3.79
CA PRO A 112 6.23 2.07 -2.61
C PRO A 112 5.29 0.86 -2.53
N LEU A 113 4.86 0.30 -3.67
CA LEU A 113 4.07 -0.92 -3.70
C LEU A 113 4.86 -2.14 -3.23
N LYS A 114 6.12 -2.31 -3.67
CA LYS A 114 7.01 -3.37 -3.20
C LYS A 114 7.09 -3.33 -1.67
N ASP A 115 7.35 -2.17 -1.08
CA ASP A 115 7.55 -2.05 0.37
C ASP A 115 6.24 -2.32 1.16
N LYS A 116 5.08 -1.81 0.67
CA LYS A 116 3.74 -2.19 1.18
C LYS A 116 3.52 -3.71 1.13
N ARG A 117 3.96 -4.37 0.05
CA ARG A 117 3.84 -5.83 -0.11
C ARG A 117 4.79 -6.60 0.81
N VAL A 118 6.05 -6.20 0.95
CA VAL A 118 7.01 -6.78 1.92
C VAL A 118 6.40 -6.76 3.33
N ALA A 119 5.88 -5.61 3.77
CA ALA A 119 5.25 -5.48 5.09
C ALA A 119 4.03 -6.42 5.26
N THR A 120 3.19 -6.53 4.23
CA THR A 120 1.99 -7.38 4.26
C THR A 120 2.33 -8.88 4.22
N ILE A 121 3.34 -9.26 3.44
CA ILE A 121 3.88 -10.63 3.36
C ILE A 121 4.53 -11.05 4.69
N ASN A 122 5.32 -10.17 5.32
CA ASN A 122 5.86 -10.41 6.65
C ASN A 122 4.77 -10.59 7.70
N ARG A 123 3.64 -9.88 7.57
CA ARG A 123 2.47 -10.07 8.43
C ARG A 123 1.84 -11.45 8.24
N ILE A 124 1.73 -11.95 7.01
CA ILE A 124 1.26 -13.32 6.72
C ILE A 124 2.21 -14.36 7.35
N ALA A 125 3.52 -14.23 7.10
CA ALA A 125 4.52 -15.14 7.65
C ALA A 125 4.49 -15.15 9.18
N THR A 126 4.32 -13.98 9.80
CA THR A 126 4.21 -13.83 11.25
C THR A 126 2.92 -14.47 11.79
N ALA A 127 1.78 -14.26 11.12
CA ALA A 127 0.50 -14.84 11.54
C ALA A 127 0.53 -16.38 11.55
N ILE A 128 1.13 -17.00 10.52
CA ILE A 128 1.38 -18.45 10.47
C ILE A 128 2.38 -18.86 11.56
N GLY A 129 3.47 -18.10 11.72
CA GLY A 129 4.55 -18.33 12.68
C GLY A 129 4.16 -18.28 14.16
N ARG A 130 2.96 -17.82 14.53
CA ARG A 130 2.45 -17.89 15.92
C ARG A 130 1.94 -19.28 16.31
N THR A 131 1.63 -20.13 15.32
CA THR A 131 0.93 -21.42 15.55
C THR A 131 1.51 -22.59 14.74
N ALA A 132 2.47 -22.32 13.87
CA ALA A 132 3.20 -23.31 13.06
C ALA A 132 4.61 -22.76 12.75
N ALA A 133 5.45 -23.55 12.09
CA ALA A 133 6.75 -23.08 11.61
C ALA A 133 6.58 -21.85 10.70
N LYS A 134 7.34 -20.78 10.97
CA LYS A 134 7.30 -19.55 10.17
C LYS A 134 7.80 -19.83 8.74
N PRO A 135 7.00 -19.59 7.69
CA PRO A 135 7.47 -19.73 6.32
C PRO A 135 8.54 -18.68 5.99
N VAL A 136 9.60 -19.12 5.30
CA VAL A 136 10.76 -18.32 4.89
C VAL A 136 10.76 -18.08 3.38
N GLY A 137 11.51 -17.08 2.92
CA GLY A 137 11.67 -16.77 1.48
C GLY A 137 10.48 -16.09 0.80
N LEU A 138 9.38 -15.83 1.53
CA LEU A 138 8.19 -15.17 0.98
C LEU A 138 8.45 -13.73 0.50
N ASP A 139 9.45 -13.03 1.05
CA ASP A 139 9.83 -11.67 0.66
C ASP A 139 10.26 -11.57 -0.82
N ALA A 140 10.76 -12.67 -1.41
CA ALA A 140 11.06 -12.76 -2.84
C ALA A 140 9.82 -12.63 -3.74
N LEU A 141 8.61 -12.74 -3.18
CA LEU A 141 7.33 -12.55 -3.87
C LEU A 141 6.78 -11.11 -3.75
N ALA A 142 7.45 -10.25 -2.98
CA ALA A 142 7.05 -8.86 -2.81
C ALA A 142 7.28 -7.97 -4.04
N PRO A 143 8.41 -8.08 -4.78
CA PRO A 143 8.64 -7.29 -5.99
C PRO A 143 7.55 -7.49 -7.03
N CYS A 144 7.17 -6.41 -7.70
CA CYS A 144 6.26 -6.44 -8.84
C CYS A 144 6.93 -5.84 -10.06
N THR A 145 6.55 -6.31 -11.24
CA THR A 145 6.99 -5.77 -12.52
C THR A 145 5.89 -4.92 -13.15
N LEU A 146 6.26 -4.06 -14.08
CA LEU A 146 5.31 -3.31 -14.91
C LEU A 146 5.14 -4.04 -16.25
N ASN A 147 3.93 -4.48 -16.55
CA ASN A 147 3.55 -4.88 -17.90
C ASN A 147 3.45 -3.62 -18.75
N ALA A 148 4.44 -3.41 -19.61
CA ALA A 148 4.42 -2.33 -20.58
C ALA A 148 3.24 -2.50 -21.56
N ALA A 149 2.57 -1.40 -21.80
CA ALA A 149 1.50 -1.24 -22.76
C ALA A 149 1.92 -1.64 -24.19
N GLY A 150 1.55 -2.83 -24.65
CA GLY A 150 1.80 -3.27 -26.02
C GLY A 150 3.00 -4.19 -26.24
N ALA A 151 3.54 -4.83 -25.19
CA ALA A 151 4.41 -5.99 -25.36
C ALA A 151 3.61 -7.28 -25.12
N ALA A 152 3.52 -8.14 -26.16
CA ALA A 152 3.13 -9.53 -25.96
C ALA A 152 4.14 -10.22 -25.02
N ALA A 153 3.67 -11.19 -24.23
CA ALA A 153 4.53 -11.89 -23.28
C ALA A 153 5.73 -12.55 -23.99
N PRO A 154 6.98 -12.34 -23.52
CA PRO A 154 8.09 -13.21 -23.91
C PRO A 154 7.81 -14.61 -23.38
N ALA A 155 7.76 -15.59 -24.28
CA ALA A 155 7.75 -16.99 -23.90
C ALA A 155 9.05 -17.35 -23.16
N ALA A 156 8.97 -18.34 -22.26
CA ALA A 156 10.15 -18.86 -21.59
C ALA A 156 11.01 -19.70 -22.54
N THR A 157 12.33 -19.48 -22.53
CA THR A 157 13.36 -20.37 -23.09
C THR A 157 14.71 -20.08 -22.36
N PRO A 158 15.70 -21.00 -22.42
CA PRO A 158 16.31 -21.47 -21.17
C PRO A 158 17.77 -21.04 -20.93
N SER A 159 18.32 -21.56 -19.82
CA SER A 159 19.66 -21.36 -19.28
C SER A 159 20.83 -21.31 -20.28
N ALA A 160 21.79 -20.43 -19.99
CA ALA A 160 23.20 -20.61 -20.33
C ALA A 160 24.06 -20.45 -19.06
N THR A 161 25.04 -21.33 -18.89
CA THR A 161 25.81 -21.55 -17.65
C THR A 161 27.21 -20.92 -17.73
N ALA A 162 27.65 -20.21 -16.69
CA ALA A 162 29.05 -19.89 -16.35
C ALA A 162 29.08 -18.99 -15.09
N THR A 163 29.94 -19.15 -14.07
CA THR A 163 30.84 -20.24 -13.64
C THR A 163 30.98 -20.13 -12.10
N GLN A 164 31.42 -21.20 -11.43
CA GLN A 164 31.73 -21.16 -9.99
C GLN A 164 32.87 -20.19 -9.67
N GLN A 165 32.77 -19.50 -8.53
CA GLN A 165 33.93 -19.21 -7.69
C GLN A 165 33.51 -19.39 -6.23
N ALA A 166 34.05 -20.41 -5.56
CA ALA A 166 33.76 -20.66 -4.16
C ALA A 166 34.58 -19.74 -3.25
N GLY A 167 33.94 -19.16 -2.23
CA GLY A 167 34.56 -18.39 -1.15
C GLY A 167 33.70 -18.54 0.10
N GLY A 168 34.26 -19.16 1.14
CA GLY A 168 33.51 -19.67 2.28
C GLY A 168 32.94 -18.63 3.25
N ASN A 169 31.91 -19.05 3.97
CA ASN A 169 31.18 -18.30 4.99
C ASN A 169 32.07 -17.71 6.09
N THR A 170 31.69 -16.54 6.62
CA THR A 170 31.42 -16.34 8.07
C THR A 170 30.46 -15.15 8.22
N GLY A 171 29.48 -15.24 9.11
CA GLY A 171 28.43 -14.23 9.25
C GLY A 171 28.72 -13.20 10.34
N ASN A 172 28.42 -11.93 10.06
CA ASN A 172 28.35 -10.87 11.08
C ASN A 172 27.07 -10.05 10.94
N THR A 173 26.21 -10.26 11.92
CA THR A 173 25.33 -9.28 12.55
C THR A 173 25.88 -7.85 12.60
N GLY A 174 25.04 -6.88 12.21
CA GLY A 174 25.10 -5.51 12.74
C GLY A 174 25.60 -4.43 11.78
N ASN A 175 24.67 -3.74 11.10
CA ASN A 175 24.88 -2.37 10.61
C ASN A 175 23.79 -1.43 11.13
N ALA A 176 23.70 -1.34 12.47
CA ALA A 176 23.47 -0.03 13.07
C ALA A 176 24.80 0.72 12.97
N GLY A 177 24.87 1.79 12.16
CA GLY A 177 26.15 2.41 11.82
C GLY A 177 26.03 3.73 11.05
N ASN A 178 25.86 4.81 11.81
CA ASN A 178 26.41 6.14 11.54
C ASN A 178 25.97 6.89 10.27
N ASN A 179 24.80 7.52 10.32
CA ASN A 179 24.55 8.80 9.62
C ASN A 179 24.69 9.96 10.63
N ASN A 180 25.93 10.24 11.04
CA ASN A 180 26.29 11.18 12.11
C ASN A 180 26.17 12.67 11.70
N GLY A 181 24.96 13.08 11.31
CA GLY A 181 24.65 14.47 10.93
C GLY A 181 23.15 14.79 10.85
N ALA A 182 22.30 13.79 10.60
CA ALA A 182 20.84 13.96 10.56
C ALA A 182 20.23 14.11 11.97
N GLY A 183 20.73 13.33 12.92
CA GLY A 183 20.04 13.00 14.17
C GLY A 183 19.03 11.86 13.99
N THR A 184 18.34 11.52 15.06
CA THR A 184 17.27 10.51 15.14
C THR A 184 16.05 11.09 15.83
N ILE A 185 14.86 10.60 15.47
CA ILE A 185 13.61 11.00 16.10
C ILE A 185 13.35 10.11 17.31
N SER A 186 13.44 10.71 18.50
CA SER A 186 13.07 10.10 19.76
C SER A 186 11.63 10.46 20.12
N CYS A 187 10.88 9.49 20.64
CA CYS A 187 9.50 9.66 21.03
C CYS A 187 9.27 8.99 22.40
N PRO A 188 8.46 9.58 23.30
CA PRO A 188 8.10 8.94 24.56
C PRO A 188 7.47 7.56 24.31
N ASP A 189 7.91 6.57 25.08
CA ASP A 189 7.28 5.25 25.05
C ASP A 189 5.87 5.33 25.65
N VAL A 190 4.90 4.90 24.85
CA VAL A 190 3.50 4.81 25.26
C VAL A 190 3.25 3.52 26.02
N ALA A 191 3.93 2.41 25.69
CA ALA A 191 3.66 1.11 26.28
C ALA A 191 3.90 1.09 27.80
N SER A 192 5.02 1.65 28.26
CA SER A 192 5.36 1.77 29.69
C SER A 192 4.50 2.76 30.47
N GLN A 193 3.68 3.58 29.80
CA GLN A 193 2.79 4.58 30.41
C GLN A 193 1.31 4.15 30.41
N LEU A 194 0.98 2.98 29.86
CA LEU A 194 -0.37 2.44 29.89
C LEU A 194 -0.66 1.75 31.24
N PRO A 195 -1.89 1.91 31.79
CA PRO A 195 -2.34 1.07 32.90
C PRO A 195 -2.53 -0.38 32.44
N ALA A 196 -2.84 -1.28 33.38
CA ALA A 196 -3.13 -2.68 33.10
C ALA A 196 -4.17 -2.83 31.97
N VAL A 197 -3.73 -3.35 30.81
CA VAL A 197 -4.56 -3.45 29.61
C VAL A 197 -5.51 -4.65 29.70
N PRO A 198 -6.84 -4.46 29.59
CA PRO A 198 -7.79 -5.57 29.59
C PRO A 198 -7.52 -6.57 28.46
N ALA A 199 -7.68 -7.87 28.72
CA ALA A 199 -7.40 -8.92 27.74
C ALA A 199 -8.21 -8.77 26.43
N THR A 200 -9.44 -8.24 26.54
CA THR A 200 -10.33 -7.87 25.42
C THR A 200 -9.77 -6.74 24.54
N ALA A 201 -9.11 -5.75 25.13
CA ALA A 201 -8.52 -4.61 24.44
C ALA A 201 -7.10 -4.90 23.92
N LYS A 202 -6.37 -5.86 24.54
CA LYS A 202 -4.94 -6.10 24.28
C LYS A 202 -4.60 -6.23 22.80
N ALA A 203 -5.36 -7.00 22.02
CA ALA A 203 -5.09 -7.16 20.59
C ALA A 203 -5.31 -5.87 19.76
N GLU A 204 -6.15 -4.92 20.19
CA GLU A 204 -6.30 -3.59 19.58
C GLU A 204 -5.18 -2.64 20.05
N VAL A 205 -4.82 -2.66 21.33
CA VAL A 205 -3.70 -1.88 21.88
C VAL A 205 -2.38 -2.26 21.23
N ASP A 206 -2.02 -3.55 21.19
CA ASP A 206 -0.78 -4.06 20.58
C ASP A 206 -0.67 -3.67 19.09
N ARG A 207 -1.80 -3.63 18.36
CA ARG A 207 -1.84 -3.17 16.95
C ARG A 207 -1.57 -1.68 16.80
N ASN A 208 -2.07 -0.85 17.72
CA ASN A 208 -1.83 0.60 17.70
C ASN A 208 -0.43 0.94 18.20
N LEU A 209 0.12 0.21 19.18
CA LEU A 209 1.53 0.33 19.59
C LEU A 209 2.49 -0.01 18.42
N ALA A 210 2.20 -1.08 17.67
CA ALA A 210 2.95 -1.40 16.45
C ALA A 210 2.85 -0.28 15.38
N LEU A 211 1.67 0.35 15.23
CA LEU A 211 1.46 1.48 14.32
C LEU A 211 2.28 2.73 14.74
N LEU A 212 2.36 3.03 16.05
CA LEU A 212 3.23 4.10 16.56
C LEU A 212 4.70 3.85 16.17
N ASN A 213 5.20 2.63 16.33
CA ASN A 213 6.56 2.26 15.92
C ASN A 213 6.78 2.42 14.40
N THR A 214 5.80 2.07 13.57
CA THR A 214 5.86 2.31 12.11
C THR A 214 5.93 3.81 11.78
N GLN A 215 5.15 4.66 12.46
CA GLN A 215 5.17 6.12 12.26
C GLN A 215 6.55 6.72 12.60
N ILE A 216 7.21 6.21 13.66
CA ILE A 216 8.56 6.62 14.06
C ILE A 216 9.59 6.20 13.00
N GLN A 217 9.48 4.99 12.44
CA GLN A 217 10.38 4.55 11.36
C GLN A 217 10.17 5.38 10.08
N GLU A 218 8.92 5.60 9.64
CA GLU A 218 8.58 6.46 8.50
C GLU A 218 9.19 7.86 8.66
N ALA A 219 9.08 8.45 9.86
CA ALA A 219 9.62 9.77 10.15
C ALA A 219 11.16 9.80 10.16
N ASN A 220 11.82 8.77 10.70
CA ASN A 220 13.28 8.63 10.64
C ASN A 220 13.80 8.44 9.20
N THR A 221 13.11 7.65 8.37
CA THR A 221 13.43 7.53 6.93
C THR A 221 13.25 8.88 6.21
N ARG A 222 12.18 9.63 6.50
CA ARG A 222 11.98 10.98 5.94
C ARG A 222 13.06 11.96 6.40
N LEU A 223 13.49 11.90 7.67
CA LEU A 223 14.60 12.70 8.20
C LEU A 223 15.90 12.41 7.44
N ALA A 224 16.27 11.13 7.30
CA ALA A 224 17.47 10.71 6.57
C ALA A 224 17.43 11.15 5.09
N ASN A 225 16.27 11.06 4.44
CA ASN A 225 16.10 11.44 3.03
C ASN A 225 16.01 12.96 2.80
N THR A 226 15.94 13.79 3.85
CA THR A 226 15.81 15.26 3.74
C THR A 226 16.98 16.03 4.35
N VAL A 227 18.06 15.33 4.72
CA VAL A 227 19.32 15.95 5.19
C VAL A 227 19.82 16.93 4.13
N GLY A 228 20.00 18.19 4.53
CA GLY A 228 20.46 19.28 3.65
C GLY A 228 19.36 20.00 2.85
N GLN A 229 18.10 19.54 2.86
CA GLN A 229 17.01 20.14 2.06
C GLN A 229 16.11 21.14 2.82
N GLY A 230 16.47 21.48 4.05
CA GLY A 230 15.80 22.51 4.85
C GLY A 230 16.33 22.53 6.27
N GLY A 231 16.51 23.73 6.83
CA GLY A 231 17.00 23.91 8.21
C GLY A 231 16.05 23.38 9.28
N ALA A 232 16.35 23.62 10.56
CA ALA A 232 15.59 23.08 11.70
C ALA A 232 14.05 23.26 11.61
N ASN A 233 13.59 24.41 11.08
CA ASN A 233 12.17 24.70 10.85
C ASN A 233 11.49 23.70 9.89
N PHE A 234 12.19 23.15 8.90
CA PHE A 234 11.64 22.12 8.01
C PHE A 234 11.38 20.82 8.76
N VAL A 235 12.33 20.33 9.57
CA VAL A 235 12.15 19.11 10.36
C VAL A 235 10.98 19.26 11.35
N GLN A 236 10.88 20.43 11.99
CA GLN A 236 9.77 20.72 12.91
C GLN A 236 8.41 20.69 12.19
N ASN A 237 8.28 21.40 11.08
CA ASN A 237 6.99 21.60 10.42
C ASN A 237 6.57 20.45 9.49
N ALA A 238 7.52 19.83 8.77
CA ALA A 238 7.24 18.80 7.78
C ALA A 238 7.36 17.37 8.31
N ILE A 239 8.04 17.15 9.45
CA ILE A 239 8.27 15.82 10.03
C ILE A 239 7.65 15.72 11.43
N LEU A 240 8.09 16.52 12.40
CA LEU A 240 7.68 16.38 13.79
C LEU A 240 6.22 16.79 14.04
N GLY A 241 5.72 17.85 13.40
CA GLY A 241 4.30 18.25 13.45
C GLY A 241 3.35 17.14 12.96
N PRO A 242 3.44 16.70 11.69
CA PRO A 242 2.61 15.62 11.17
C PRO A 242 2.78 14.29 11.91
N LEU A 243 3.97 14.02 12.47
CA LEU A 243 4.19 12.85 13.32
C LEU A 243 3.43 12.97 14.65
N LYS A 244 3.47 14.13 15.32
CA LYS A 244 2.72 14.39 16.55
C LYS A 244 1.23 14.15 16.35
N ASP A 245 0.65 14.68 15.27
CA ASP A 245 -0.79 14.54 15.00
C ASP A 245 -1.20 13.08 14.70
N LYS A 246 -0.40 12.38 13.88
CA LYS A 246 -0.56 10.93 13.63
C LYS A 246 -0.47 10.11 14.93
N ARG A 247 0.49 10.42 15.80
CA ARG A 247 0.68 9.75 17.09
C ARG A 247 -0.46 10.05 18.05
N ALA A 248 -0.88 11.30 18.20
CA ALA A 248 -2.02 11.70 19.04
C ALA A 248 -3.30 10.95 18.65
N SER A 249 -3.65 10.91 17.36
CA SER A 249 -4.81 10.14 16.86
C SER A 249 -4.71 8.63 17.16
N THR A 250 -3.50 8.08 17.15
CA THR A 250 -3.25 6.66 17.44
C THR A 250 -3.31 6.37 18.95
N ILE A 251 -2.84 7.32 19.77
CA ILE A 251 -2.85 7.28 21.24
C ILE A 251 -4.28 7.41 21.79
N ASP A 252 -5.10 8.35 21.29
CA ASP A 252 -6.50 8.43 21.70
C ASP A 252 -7.27 7.16 21.30
N ARG A 253 -6.95 6.53 20.16
CA ARG A 253 -7.53 5.21 19.82
C ARG A 253 -7.17 4.12 20.83
N ILE A 254 -5.93 4.11 21.36
CA ILE A 254 -5.52 3.22 22.46
C ILE A 254 -6.35 3.52 23.72
N ALA A 255 -6.45 4.80 24.09
CA ALA A 255 -7.19 5.23 25.27
C ALA A 255 -8.69 4.87 25.19
N ILE A 256 -9.31 5.07 24.03
CA ILE A 256 -10.70 4.66 23.74
C ILE A 256 -10.84 3.14 23.79
N SER A 257 -9.91 2.37 23.22
CA SER A 257 -9.95 0.91 23.24
C SER A 257 -9.97 0.35 24.66
N ILE A 258 -9.08 0.86 25.53
CA ILE A 258 -9.05 0.52 26.97
C ILE A 258 -10.35 1.01 27.66
N GLY A 259 -10.75 2.26 27.39
CA GLY A 259 -11.93 2.91 27.97
C GLY A 259 -13.29 2.24 27.68
N ARG A 260 -13.36 1.30 26.72
CA ARG A 260 -14.56 0.47 26.49
C ARG A 260 -14.77 -0.61 27.54
N THR A 261 -13.74 -0.98 28.29
CA THR A 261 -13.74 -2.15 29.19
C THR A 261 -13.08 -1.92 30.55
N ALA A 262 -12.43 -0.77 30.74
CA ALA A 262 -11.85 -0.29 31.99
C ALA A 262 -11.92 1.25 32.04
N ALA A 263 -11.44 1.87 33.11
CA ALA A 263 -11.31 3.33 33.16
C ALA A 263 -10.43 3.85 32.01
N LYS A 264 -10.90 4.87 31.27
CA LYS A 264 -10.13 5.48 30.17
C LYS A 264 -8.86 6.15 30.76
N PRO A 265 -7.65 5.78 30.31
CA PRO A 265 -6.43 6.49 30.72
C PRO A 265 -6.43 7.92 30.17
N THR A 266 -6.07 8.87 31.02
CA THR A 266 -6.01 10.31 30.73
C THR A 266 -4.57 10.80 30.62
N GLY A 267 -4.34 11.90 29.90
CA GLY A 267 -3.02 12.56 29.82
C GLY A 267 -2.03 11.93 28.82
N LEU A 268 -2.39 10.81 28.18
CA LEU A 268 -1.55 10.14 27.19
C LEU A 268 -1.19 11.01 25.98
N ASP A 269 -1.98 12.04 25.66
CA ASP A 269 -1.72 12.97 24.55
C ASP A 269 -0.39 13.73 24.69
N SER A 270 0.08 13.91 25.94
CA SER A 270 1.41 14.47 26.23
C SER A 270 2.54 13.64 25.61
N LEU A 271 2.34 12.33 25.47
CA LEU A 271 3.31 11.38 24.91
C LEU A 271 3.39 11.47 23.37
N ALA A 272 2.48 12.19 22.70
CA ALA A 272 2.42 12.27 21.24
C ALA A 272 3.55 13.09 20.62
N ALA A 273 4.11 14.06 21.35
CA ALA A 273 5.25 14.85 20.89
C ALA A 273 6.51 13.96 20.73
N CYS A 274 7.32 14.24 19.71
CA CYS A 274 8.62 13.63 19.50
C CYS A 274 9.68 14.72 19.35
N THR A 275 10.92 14.40 19.68
CA THR A 275 12.07 15.30 19.58
C THR A 275 13.09 14.79 18.58
N LEU A 276 13.84 15.71 17.97
CA LEU A 276 15.05 15.38 17.21
C LEU A 276 16.24 15.35 18.17
N THR A 277 16.81 14.17 18.38
CA THR A 277 18.09 14.00 19.09
C THR A 277 19.21 13.98 18.04
N LYS A 278 20.28 14.75 18.24
CA LYS A 278 21.50 14.66 17.43
C LYS A 278 22.62 14.00 18.23
#